data_AF-A0A6G2QLK3-F1
#
_entry.id   AF-A0A6G2QLK3-F1
#
_cell.length_a   1.000
_cell.length_b   1.000
_cell.length_c   1.000
_cell.angle_alpha   90.00
_cell.angle_beta   90.00
_cell.angle_gamma   90.00
#
_symmetry.space_group_name_H-M   'P 1'
#
loop_
_entity.id
_entity.type
_entity.pdbx_description
1 polymer ?
#
loop_
_entity_poly.entity_id
_entity_poly.type
_entity_poly.pdbx_seq_one_letter_code
_entity_poly.pdbx_strand_id
1 'polypeptide(L)'
;MTAGTAQRWASALDSVVVYAQGALCRRLARGRVPADGRVRVTGLPRSMDRGSLRARVVGTPDVRVVEARVGIEAEPARPEPSENLRREVERLREACAAARGRRDRQAALVEEVAALRPVPPPRRRADPHRRTPVDAWLELSDFVDERLTGLHDGLREREEEVRHAEHDLAVALDRLSRASTAAPPDRVETSWSAVLTLDGARDTDVEVEVEVEYGVPGAVWVPAYHLTYRQGAAEGRLLLRASVAQRTGEDWTGVRIALATADLRRRTDVPRLRSLRIGRRQAAPAPSGWREPPAGLNDLFAGYDAAGPR
;
A
#
# COMPACT_ATOMS: atom_id res chain seq x y z
N MET A 1 31.28 -1.92 -35.19
CA MET A 1 31.24 -0.66 -34.41
C MET A 1 31.30 -1.05 -32.94
N THR A 2 32.45 -0.84 -32.30
CA THR A 2 32.70 -1.18 -30.90
C THR A 2 31.86 -0.26 -30.02
N ALA A 3 30.83 -0.81 -29.38
CA ALA A 3 30.10 -0.13 -28.34
C ALA A 3 31.07 0.14 -27.18
N GLY A 4 31.59 1.37 -27.11
CA GLY A 4 32.39 1.81 -25.97
C GLY A 4 31.61 1.54 -24.70
N THR A 5 32.20 0.78 -23.79
CA THR A 5 31.67 0.46 -22.46
C THR A 5 31.63 1.73 -21.62
N ALA A 6 30.60 2.56 -21.82
CA ALA A 6 30.32 3.70 -20.95
C ALA A 6 30.20 3.21 -19.51
N GLN A 7 30.82 3.92 -18.58
CA GLN A 7 30.90 3.51 -17.18
C GLN A 7 29.49 3.44 -16.57
N ARG A 8 29.21 2.29 -15.92
CA ARG A 8 27.90 2.02 -15.31
C ARG A 8 27.84 2.58 -13.90
N TRP A 9 26.81 3.35 -13.61
CA TRP A 9 26.49 3.85 -12.27
C TRP A 9 25.19 3.22 -11.81
N ALA A 10 25.22 2.56 -10.67
CA ALA A 10 24.01 2.14 -9.99
C ALA A 10 23.27 3.37 -9.46
N SER A 11 21.94 3.33 -9.48
CA SER A 11 21.13 4.38 -8.89
C SER A 11 20.15 3.84 -7.87
N ALA A 12 19.84 4.67 -6.87
CA ALA A 12 18.87 4.37 -5.82
C ALA A 12 17.72 5.37 -5.88
N LEU A 13 16.50 4.90 -5.63
CA LEU A 13 15.31 5.74 -5.59
C LEU A 13 15.34 6.57 -4.30
N ASP A 14 15.38 7.90 -4.42
CA ASP A 14 15.44 8.83 -3.29
C ASP A 14 14.07 9.37 -2.91
N SER A 15 13.29 9.78 -3.91
CA SER A 15 11.98 10.39 -3.69
C SER A 15 10.98 10.10 -4.80
N VAL A 16 9.70 10.10 -4.42
CA VAL A 16 8.57 9.86 -5.32
C VAL A 16 7.48 10.88 -5.02
N VAL A 17 6.99 11.55 -6.06
CA VAL A 17 5.78 12.38 -5.98
C VAL A 17 4.64 11.62 -6.65
N VAL A 18 3.62 11.21 -5.90
CA VAL A 18 2.46 10.48 -6.42
C VAL A 18 1.38 11.47 -6.82
N TYR A 19 0.86 11.33 -8.03
CA TYR A 19 -0.20 12.15 -8.61
C TYR A 19 -1.51 11.36 -8.66
N ALA A 20 -2.61 12.04 -8.97
CA ALA A 20 -3.90 11.37 -9.15
C ALA A 20 -3.82 10.22 -10.17
N GLN A 21 -2.93 10.31 -11.16
CA GLN A 21 -2.55 9.22 -12.03
C GLN A 21 -1.04 9.29 -12.35
N GLY A 22 -0.33 8.24 -11.96
CA GLY A 22 1.12 8.11 -12.10
C GLY A 22 1.91 8.69 -10.93
N ALA A 23 3.23 8.50 -10.98
CA ALA A 23 4.16 9.08 -10.04
C ALA A 23 5.41 9.58 -10.78
N LEU A 24 6.06 10.58 -10.19
CA LEU A 24 7.34 11.12 -10.63
C LEU A 24 8.42 10.60 -9.67
N CYS A 25 9.30 9.75 -10.18
CA CYS A 25 10.40 9.14 -9.44
C CYS A 25 11.68 9.95 -9.63
N ARG A 26 12.46 10.11 -8.55
CA ARG A 26 13.80 10.70 -8.57
C ARG A 26 14.80 9.71 -8.02
N ARG A 27 15.77 9.38 -8.84
CA ARG A 27 16.89 8.50 -8.49
C ARG A 27 18.17 9.30 -8.40
N LEU A 28 19.01 8.94 -7.44
CA LEU A 28 20.37 9.48 -7.32
C LEU A 28 21.37 8.42 -7.75
N ALA A 29 22.34 8.83 -8.55
CA ALA A 29 23.46 8.01 -8.98
C ALA A 29 24.75 8.78 -8.73
N ARG A 30 25.77 8.08 -8.22
CA ARG A 30 27.08 8.67 -7.94
C ARG A 30 28.17 7.87 -8.62
N GLY A 31 29.20 8.57 -9.07
CA GLY A 31 30.41 7.91 -9.54
C GLY A 31 31.41 8.88 -10.15
N ARG A 32 32.53 8.31 -10.58
CA ARG A 32 33.56 9.05 -11.32
C ARG A 32 33.21 9.13 -12.80
N VAL A 33 33.43 10.31 -13.37
CA VAL A 33 33.12 10.59 -14.76
C VAL A 33 34.30 10.16 -15.63
N PRO A 34 34.11 9.30 -16.64
CA PRO A 34 35.18 8.90 -17.56
C PRO A 34 35.60 10.07 -18.45
N ALA A 35 36.80 9.96 -19.06
CA ALA A 35 37.37 11.01 -19.91
C ALA A 35 36.50 11.35 -21.14
N ASP A 36 35.68 10.41 -21.62
CA ASP A 36 34.74 10.63 -22.72
C ASP A 36 33.43 11.32 -22.28
N GLY A 37 33.27 11.57 -20.97
CA GLY A 37 32.11 12.22 -20.36
C GLY A 37 30.83 11.38 -20.39
N ARG A 38 30.88 10.11 -20.84
CA ARG A 38 29.68 9.29 -21.04
C ARG A 38 29.48 8.33 -19.89
N VAL A 39 28.36 8.49 -19.19
CA VAL A 39 27.96 7.62 -18.08
C VAL A 39 26.64 6.95 -18.37
N ARG A 40 26.48 5.73 -17.89
CA ARG A 40 25.23 4.98 -17.98
C ARG A 40 24.66 4.74 -16.60
N VAL A 41 23.55 5.39 -16.29
CA VAL A 41 22.81 5.18 -15.05
C VAL A 41 21.86 4.00 -15.22
N THR A 42 22.03 2.95 -14.43
CA THR A 42 21.25 1.70 -14.50
C THR A 42 20.15 1.63 -13.43
N GLY A 43 19.26 0.66 -13.57
CA GLY A 43 18.19 0.39 -12.60
C GLY A 43 16.85 1.09 -12.88
N LEU A 44 16.63 1.63 -14.08
CA LEU A 44 15.36 2.26 -14.41
C LEU A 44 14.30 1.21 -14.79
N PRO A 45 13.05 1.35 -14.32
CA PRO A 45 12.05 0.30 -14.42
C PRO A 45 11.45 0.28 -15.83
N ARG A 46 11.05 -0.89 -16.33
CA ARG A 46 10.44 -1.00 -17.67
C ARG A 46 9.19 -0.14 -17.88
N SER A 47 8.47 0.14 -16.79
CA SER A 47 7.24 0.92 -16.75
C SER A 47 7.45 2.43 -16.94
N MET A 48 8.70 2.90 -16.90
CA MET A 48 9.07 4.30 -17.08
C MET A 48 8.55 4.88 -18.41
N ASP A 49 7.96 6.07 -18.35
CA ASP A 49 7.69 6.89 -19.53
C ASP A 49 9.01 7.47 -20.07
N ARG A 50 9.45 6.98 -21.22
CA ARG A 50 10.70 7.39 -21.86
C ARG A 50 10.75 8.89 -22.18
N GLY A 51 9.61 9.51 -22.51
CA GLY A 51 9.55 10.94 -22.84
C GLY A 51 9.73 11.86 -21.62
N SER A 52 9.56 11.32 -20.43
CA SER A 52 9.67 12.04 -19.17
C SER A 52 11.09 12.09 -18.60
N LEU A 53 12.07 11.38 -19.18
CA LEU A 53 13.44 11.34 -18.68
C LEU A 53 14.04 12.75 -18.60
N ARG A 54 14.46 13.14 -17.40
CA ARG A 54 15.26 14.35 -17.15
C ARG A 54 16.45 13.97 -16.28
N ALA A 55 17.57 14.65 -16.45
CA ALA A 55 18.75 14.43 -15.63
C ALA A 55 19.41 15.76 -15.32
N ARG A 56 19.94 15.91 -14.10
CA ARG A 56 20.73 17.07 -13.68
C ARG A 56 21.85 16.64 -12.75
N VAL A 57 22.93 17.40 -12.77
CA VAL A 57 24.02 17.26 -11.80
C VAL A 57 23.62 17.94 -10.50
N VAL A 58 23.96 17.33 -9.37
CA VAL A 58 23.71 17.86 -8.03
C VAL A 58 25.05 18.18 -7.36
N GLY A 59 25.16 19.35 -6.75
CA GLY A 59 26.32 19.71 -5.92
C GLY A 59 27.60 20.09 -6.65
N THR A 60 27.71 19.88 -7.97
CA THR A 60 28.91 20.23 -8.76
C THR A 60 28.56 21.29 -9.83
N PRO A 61 28.81 22.59 -9.59
CA PRO A 61 28.36 23.66 -10.49
C PRO A 61 29.05 23.67 -11.86
N ASP A 62 30.27 23.16 -11.95
CA ASP A 62 31.06 23.16 -13.19
C ASP A 62 30.71 22.00 -14.14
N VAL A 63 29.94 21.02 -13.68
CA VAL A 63 29.54 19.86 -14.47
C VAL A 63 28.07 19.97 -14.86
N ARG A 64 27.77 19.76 -16.14
CA ARG A 64 26.40 19.83 -16.67
C ARG A 64 26.06 18.62 -17.52
N VAL A 65 24.78 18.26 -17.52
CA VAL A 65 24.24 17.26 -18.45
C VAL A 65 23.98 17.96 -19.78
N VAL A 66 24.70 17.56 -20.83
CA VAL A 66 24.50 18.07 -22.20
C VAL A 66 23.45 17.23 -22.93
N GLU A 67 23.42 15.94 -22.65
CA GLU A 67 22.50 15.02 -23.30
C GLU A 67 22.05 13.91 -22.35
N ALA A 68 20.77 13.55 -22.45
CA ALA A 68 20.19 12.39 -21.78
C ALA A 68 19.40 11.56 -22.79
N ARG A 69 19.79 10.29 -22.95
CA ARG A 69 19.13 9.32 -23.84
C ARG A 69 18.71 8.08 -23.07
N VAL A 70 17.60 7.48 -23.48
CA VAL A 70 17.17 6.19 -22.94
C VAL A 70 17.94 5.06 -23.66
N GLY A 71 18.62 4.21 -22.89
CA GLY A 71 19.28 3.00 -23.34
C GLY A 71 18.61 1.74 -22.78
N ILE A 72 18.89 0.60 -23.38
CA ILE A 72 18.41 -0.72 -22.93
C ILE A 72 19.54 -1.42 -22.19
N GLU A 73 19.26 -1.96 -21.01
CA GLU A 73 20.12 -2.92 -20.32
C GLU A 73 19.48 -4.30 -20.36
N ALA A 74 20.31 -5.32 -20.48
CA ALA A 74 19.90 -6.72 -20.56
C ALA A 74 20.81 -7.52 -19.62
N GLU A 75 20.29 -7.94 -18.48
CA GLU A 75 21.03 -8.72 -17.50
C GLU A 75 20.46 -10.14 -17.43
N PRO A 76 21.30 -11.17 -17.24
CA PRO A 76 20.81 -12.53 -17.00
C PRO A 76 19.92 -12.54 -15.74
N ALA A 77 18.73 -13.11 -15.86
CA ALA A 77 17.78 -13.18 -14.75
C ALA A 77 18.41 -13.94 -13.58
N ARG A 78 18.30 -13.39 -12.37
CA ARG A 78 18.76 -14.07 -11.15
C ARG A 78 17.86 -15.30 -10.90
N PRO A 79 18.41 -16.42 -10.41
CA PRO A 79 17.59 -17.57 -10.03
C PRO A 79 16.53 -17.16 -9.01
N GLU A 80 15.31 -17.64 -9.27
CA GLU A 80 14.01 -17.15 -8.77
C GLU A 80 13.86 -17.08 -7.23
N PRO A 81 13.23 -16.00 -6.70
CA PRO A 81 12.72 -15.91 -5.32
C PRO A 81 11.55 -16.86 -5.01
N SER A 82 11.01 -17.58 -5.99
CA SER A 82 9.76 -18.33 -5.88
C SER A 82 9.79 -19.49 -4.86
N GLU A 83 10.92 -20.18 -4.68
CA GLU A 83 11.03 -21.21 -3.64
C GLU A 83 10.99 -20.61 -2.23
N ASN A 84 11.66 -19.47 -2.01
CA ASN A 84 11.63 -18.78 -0.73
C ASN A 84 10.22 -18.26 -0.42
N LEU A 85 9.51 -17.73 -1.43
CA LEU A 85 8.11 -17.31 -1.28
C LEU A 85 7.19 -18.49 -0.94
N ARG A 86 7.39 -19.67 -1.57
CA ARG A 86 6.62 -20.88 -1.25
C ARG A 86 6.87 -21.36 0.18
N ARG A 87 8.14 -21.38 0.62
CA ARG A 87 8.51 -21.73 2.01
C ARG A 87 7.90 -20.75 3.01
N GLU A 88 7.91 -19.46 2.68
CA GLU A 88 7.31 -18.42 3.52
C GLU A 88 5.79 -18.60 3.68
N VAL A 89 5.08 -18.87 2.57
CA VAL A 89 3.64 -19.15 2.61
C VAL A 89 3.36 -20.37 3.49
N GLU A 90 4.15 -21.43 3.37
CA GLU A 90 3.93 -22.63 4.17
C GLU A 90 4.14 -22.36 5.67
N ARG A 91 5.21 -21.65 6.03
CA ARG A 91 5.46 -21.20 7.40
C ARG A 91 4.29 -20.38 7.97
N LEU A 92 3.75 -19.45 7.19
CA LEU A 92 2.63 -18.61 7.62
C LEU A 92 1.30 -19.37 7.70
N ARG A 93 1.09 -20.41 6.87
CA ARG A 93 -0.06 -21.31 7.01
C ARG A 93 -0.01 -22.08 8.32
N GLU A 94 1.15 -22.63 8.67
CA GLU A 94 1.36 -23.32 9.95
C GLU A 94 1.12 -22.36 11.13
N ALA A 95 1.65 -21.14 11.07
CA ALA A 95 1.45 -20.13 12.10
C ALA A 95 -0.03 -19.74 12.26
N CYS A 96 -0.76 -19.55 11.15
CA CYS A 96 -2.19 -19.26 11.16
C CYS A 96 -3.00 -20.43 11.72
N ALA A 97 -2.70 -21.66 11.33
CA ALA A 97 -3.35 -22.86 11.88
C ALA A 97 -3.09 -22.98 13.40
N ALA A 98 -1.86 -22.73 13.86
CA ALA A 98 -1.52 -22.73 15.27
C ALA A 98 -2.25 -21.64 16.06
N ALA A 99 -2.39 -20.44 15.50
CA ALA A 99 -3.14 -19.32 16.11
C ALA A 99 -4.63 -19.67 16.25
N ARG A 100 -5.25 -20.18 15.18
CA ARG A 100 -6.64 -20.66 15.21
C ARG A 100 -6.83 -21.76 16.24
N GLY A 101 -5.92 -22.73 16.31
CA GLY A 101 -5.95 -23.78 17.32
C GLY A 101 -5.84 -23.26 18.76
N ARG A 102 -5.08 -22.17 19.02
CA ARG A 102 -5.05 -21.52 20.34
C ARG A 102 -6.38 -20.83 20.66
N ARG A 103 -6.98 -20.13 19.69
CA ARG A 103 -8.30 -19.48 19.81
C ARG A 103 -9.39 -20.51 20.10
N ASP A 104 -9.42 -21.62 19.35
CA ASP A 104 -10.43 -22.68 19.49
C ASP A 104 -10.38 -23.34 20.87
N ARG A 105 -9.17 -23.62 21.39
CA ARG A 105 -9.01 -24.14 22.76
C ARG A 105 -9.54 -23.18 23.82
N GLN A 106 -9.34 -21.89 23.62
CA GLN A 106 -9.82 -20.88 24.56
C GLN A 106 -11.34 -20.72 24.50
N ALA A 107 -11.92 -20.73 23.30
CA ALA A 107 -13.37 -20.74 23.12
C ALA A 107 -14.02 -21.99 23.74
N ALA A 108 -13.40 -23.16 23.60
CA ALA A 108 -13.88 -24.39 24.26
C ALA A 108 -13.87 -24.27 25.79
N LEU A 109 -12.84 -23.62 26.36
CA LEU A 109 -12.76 -23.39 27.81
C LEU A 109 -13.83 -22.38 28.29
N VAL A 110 -14.14 -21.36 27.49
CA VAL A 110 -15.26 -20.44 27.75
C VAL A 110 -16.57 -21.22 27.82
N GLU A 111 -16.85 -22.08 26.83
CA GLU A 111 -18.06 -22.92 26.81
C GLU A 111 -18.13 -23.88 28.01
N GLU A 112 -17.01 -24.51 28.39
CA GLU A 112 -16.94 -25.40 29.56
C GLU A 112 -17.29 -24.67 30.86
N VAL A 113 -16.71 -23.49 31.09
CA VAL A 113 -17.00 -22.68 32.28
C VAL A 113 -18.43 -22.12 32.24
N ALA A 114 -18.89 -21.66 31.08
CA ALA A 114 -20.25 -21.16 30.88
C ALA A 114 -21.32 -22.24 31.06
N ALA A 115 -20.96 -23.52 30.95
CA ALA A 115 -21.85 -24.67 31.19
C ALA A 115 -21.92 -25.09 32.67
N LEU A 116 -21.09 -24.55 33.57
CA LEU A 116 -21.15 -24.88 34.99
C LEU A 116 -22.50 -24.46 35.58
N ARG A 117 -23.20 -25.42 36.19
CA ARG A 117 -24.50 -25.19 36.85
C ARG A 117 -24.48 -25.83 38.23
N PRO A 118 -25.13 -25.21 39.23
CA PRO A 118 -25.31 -25.86 40.52
C PRO A 118 -26.20 -27.09 40.34
N VAL A 119 -25.70 -28.28 40.72
CA VAL A 119 -26.44 -29.54 40.66
C VAL A 119 -26.92 -29.91 42.07
N PRO A 120 -28.23 -29.86 42.37
CA PRO A 120 -28.74 -30.30 43.65
C PRO A 120 -28.58 -31.82 43.81
N PRO A 121 -28.24 -32.32 45.01
CA PRO A 121 -28.17 -33.76 45.25
C PRO A 121 -29.55 -34.42 45.06
N PRO A 122 -29.61 -35.67 44.56
CA PRO A 122 -30.86 -36.39 44.36
C PRO A 122 -31.60 -36.58 45.69
N ARG A 123 -32.93 -36.34 45.68
CA ARG A 123 -33.79 -36.46 46.88
C ARG A 123 -34.49 -37.81 46.90
N ARG A 124 -34.58 -38.44 48.08
CA ARG A 124 -35.48 -39.59 48.33
C ARG A 124 -36.81 -39.08 48.87
N ARG A 125 -37.92 -39.81 48.61
CA ARG A 125 -39.30 -39.41 48.98
C ARG A 125 -39.52 -39.13 50.48
N ALA A 126 -38.65 -39.66 51.35
CA ALA A 126 -38.70 -39.49 52.80
C ALA A 126 -37.78 -38.38 53.35
N ASP A 127 -36.99 -37.71 52.50
CA ASP A 127 -36.08 -36.65 52.95
C ASP A 127 -36.83 -35.32 53.19
N PRO A 128 -36.58 -34.62 54.31
CA PRO A 128 -37.19 -33.31 54.55
C PRO A 128 -36.78 -32.25 53.53
N HIS A 129 -37.55 -31.15 53.50
CA HIS A 129 -37.25 -30.00 52.66
C HIS A 129 -35.95 -29.29 53.11
N ARG A 130 -34.81 -29.63 52.49
CA ARG A 130 -33.54 -28.89 52.62
C ARG A 130 -33.70 -27.44 52.14
N ARG A 131 -33.14 -26.49 52.89
CA ARG A 131 -32.97 -25.10 52.42
C ARG A 131 -31.97 -25.08 51.27
N THR A 132 -32.23 -24.29 50.24
CA THR A 132 -31.26 -24.04 49.16
C THR A 132 -30.06 -23.29 49.76
N PRO A 133 -28.82 -23.76 49.54
CA PRO A 133 -27.64 -23.05 50.01
C PRO A 133 -27.36 -21.86 49.08
N VAL A 134 -28.08 -20.76 49.30
CA VAL A 134 -28.00 -19.55 48.47
C VAL A 134 -26.58 -19.00 48.41
N ASP A 135 -25.86 -19.00 49.54
CA ASP A 135 -24.49 -18.49 49.61
C ASP A 135 -23.55 -19.25 48.66
N ALA A 136 -23.63 -20.59 48.62
CA ALA A 136 -22.83 -21.42 47.72
C ALA A 136 -23.19 -21.23 46.23
N TRP A 137 -24.42 -20.81 45.93
CA TRP A 137 -24.84 -20.50 44.55
C TRP A 137 -24.29 -19.14 44.11
N LEU A 138 -24.26 -18.15 45.01
CA LEU A 138 -23.65 -16.85 44.76
C LEU A 138 -22.13 -16.98 44.59
N GLU A 139 -21.46 -17.74 45.45
CA GLU A 139 -20.02 -18.03 45.31
C GLU A 139 -19.67 -18.70 43.96
N LEU A 140 -20.50 -19.66 43.51
CA LEU A 140 -20.32 -20.26 42.19
C LEU A 140 -20.55 -19.25 41.06
N SER A 141 -21.54 -18.37 41.18
CA SER A 141 -21.82 -17.32 40.21
C SER A 141 -20.65 -16.35 40.09
N ASP A 142 -20.14 -15.85 41.21
CA ASP A 142 -19.01 -14.94 41.27
C ASP A 142 -17.75 -15.58 40.66
N PHE A 143 -17.49 -16.87 40.98
CA PHE A 143 -16.40 -17.64 40.38
C PHE A 143 -16.54 -17.78 38.86
N VAL A 144 -17.73 -18.09 38.35
CA VAL A 144 -18.01 -18.22 36.91
C VAL A 144 -17.81 -16.87 36.22
N ASP A 145 -18.33 -15.78 36.79
CA ASP A 145 -18.22 -14.43 36.22
C ASP A 145 -16.76 -13.96 36.17
N GLU A 146 -15.97 -14.15 37.24
CA GLU A 146 -14.55 -13.81 37.27
C GLU A 146 -13.77 -14.61 36.22
N ARG A 147 -14.02 -15.93 36.14
CA ARG A 147 -13.36 -16.81 35.16
C ARG A 147 -13.73 -16.47 33.73
N LEU A 148 -15.02 -16.25 33.44
CA LEU A 148 -15.48 -15.88 32.10
C LEU A 148 -14.93 -14.53 31.66
N THR A 149 -14.82 -13.56 32.57
CA THR A 149 -14.22 -12.25 32.26
C THR A 149 -12.78 -12.40 31.77
N GLY A 150 -11.94 -13.11 32.53
CA GLY A 150 -10.54 -13.34 32.12
C GLY A 150 -10.41 -14.19 30.85
N LEU A 151 -11.27 -15.19 30.66
CA LEU A 151 -11.26 -16.01 29.46
C LEU A 151 -11.71 -15.24 28.21
N HIS A 152 -12.71 -14.37 28.31
CA HIS A 152 -13.15 -13.51 27.22
C HIS A 152 -12.11 -12.45 26.86
N ASP A 153 -11.42 -11.87 27.83
CA ASP A 153 -10.33 -10.93 27.56
C ASP A 153 -9.19 -11.60 26.79
N GLY A 154 -8.74 -12.76 27.23
CA GLY A 154 -7.74 -13.51 26.46
C GLY A 154 -8.29 -14.01 25.11
N LEU A 155 -9.60 -14.26 24.97
CA LEU A 155 -10.18 -14.68 23.69
C LEU A 155 -10.07 -13.54 22.66
N ARG A 156 -10.31 -12.30 23.08
CA ARG A 156 -10.12 -11.10 22.25
C ARG A 156 -8.67 -10.98 21.76
N GLU A 157 -7.70 -11.18 22.64
CA GLU A 157 -6.27 -11.18 22.28
C GLU A 157 -5.96 -12.27 21.23
N ARG A 158 -6.49 -13.49 21.42
CA ARG A 158 -6.26 -14.59 20.45
C ARG A 158 -6.98 -14.36 19.11
N GLU A 159 -8.13 -13.71 19.11
CA GLU A 159 -8.79 -13.28 17.87
C GLU A 159 -7.97 -12.22 17.13
N GLU A 160 -7.30 -11.32 17.85
CA GLU A 160 -6.36 -10.37 17.26
C GLU A 160 -5.12 -11.06 16.68
N GLU A 161 -4.56 -12.05 17.38
CA GLU A 161 -3.46 -12.87 16.85
C GLU A 161 -3.86 -13.59 15.55
N VAL A 162 -5.06 -14.19 15.51
CA VAL A 162 -5.59 -14.85 14.30
C VAL A 162 -5.73 -13.84 13.17
N ARG A 163 -6.32 -12.67 13.42
CA ARG A 163 -6.47 -11.60 12.41
C ARG A 163 -5.12 -11.16 11.82
N HIS A 164 -4.09 -10.99 12.65
CA HIS A 164 -2.75 -10.65 12.17
C HIS A 164 -2.13 -11.78 11.34
N ALA A 165 -2.19 -13.03 11.82
CA ALA A 165 -1.63 -14.17 11.10
C ALA A 165 -2.33 -14.41 9.75
N GLU A 166 -3.65 -14.20 9.68
CA GLU A 166 -4.42 -14.26 8.44
C GLU A 166 -4.05 -13.14 7.47
N HIS A 167 -3.83 -11.93 7.98
CA HIS A 167 -3.35 -10.80 7.18
C HIS A 167 -1.97 -11.09 6.57
N ASP A 168 -1.02 -11.55 7.39
CA ASP A 168 0.33 -11.87 6.93
C ASP A 168 0.33 -13.00 5.88
N LEU A 169 -0.47 -14.04 6.11
CA LEU A 169 -0.68 -15.12 5.14
C LEU A 169 -1.30 -14.60 3.83
N ALA A 170 -2.30 -13.72 3.90
CA ALA A 170 -2.91 -13.13 2.71
C ALA A 170 -1.90 -12.29 1.91
N VAL A 171 -1.06 -11.50 2.58
CA VAL A 171 0.03 -10.73 1.96
C VAL A 171 1.04 -11.66 1.28
N ALA A 172 1.43 -12.76 1.92
CA ALA A 172 2.37 -13.72 1.35
C ALA A 172 1.78 -14.47 0.13
N LEU A 173 0.50 -14.83 0.18
CA LEU A 173 -0.20 -15.46 -0.95
C LEU A 173 -0.31 -14.50 -2.14
N ASP A 174 -0.61 -13.23 -1.91
CA ASP A 174 -0.63 -12.19 -2.96
C ASP A 174 0.77 -12.03 -3.60
N ARG A 175 1.85 -12.00 -2.79
CA ARG A 175 3.22 -11.96 -3.30
C ARG A 175 3.55 -13.18 -4.17
N LEU A 176 3.18 -14.39 -3.72
CA LEU A 176 3.40 -15.62 -4.49
C LEU A 176 2.58 -15.65 -5.78
N SER A 177 1.33 -15.21 -5.75
CA SER A 177 0.47 -15.12 -6.94
C SER A 177 1.04 -14.15 -7.98
N ARG A 178 1.51 -12.97 -7.54
CA ARG A 178 2.18 -12.00 -8.42
C ARG A 178 3.45 -12.56 -9.05
N ALA A 179 4.26 -13.28 -8.26
CA ALA A 179 5.46 -13.95 -8.77
C ALA A 179 5.11 -15.06 -9.76
N SER A 180 4.05 -15.84 -9.52
CA SER A 180 3.62 -16.94 -10.40
C SER A 180 2.90 -16.48 -11.68
N THR A 181 2.31 -15.29 -11.68
CA THR A 181 1.58 -14.72 -12.83
C THR A 181 2.47 -13.86 -13.72
N ALA A 182 3.67 -13.50 -13.23
CA ALA A 182 4.73 -13.05 -14.12
C ALA A 182 5.01 -14.19 -15.12
N ALA A 183 5.05 -13.87 -16.41
CA ALA A 183 5.43 -14.83 -17.46
C ALA A 183 6.72 -15.58 -17.05
N PRO A 184 6.96 -16.82 -17.52
CA PRO A 184 8.18 -17.56 -17.21
C PRO A 184 9.38 -16.60 -17.32
N PRO A 185 10.24 -16.49 -16.30
CA PRO A 185 11.27 -15.47 -16.30
C PRO A 185 12.07 -15.64 -17.58
N ASP A 186 12.00 -14.64 -18.45
CA ASP A 186 12.92 -14.54 -19.57
C ASP A 186 14.30 -14.71 -18.96
N ARG A 187 15.16 -15.55 -19.54
CA ARG A 187 16.54 -15.74 -19.06
C ARG A 187 17.33 -14.43 -19.01
N VAL A 188 16.77 -13.36 -19.54
CA VAL A 188 17.28 -11.99 -19.61
C VAL A 188 16.23 -11.01 -19.07
N GLU A 189 16.52 -10.38 -17.94
CA GLU A 189 15.79 -9.19 -17.48
C GLU A 189 16.27 -7.97 -18.26
N THR A 190 15.41 -7.42 -19.10
CA THR A 190 15.63 -6.11 -19.72
C THR A 190 15.21 -4.99 -18.77
N SER A 191 16.01 -3.94 -18.63
CA SER A 191 15.66 -2.71 -17.92
C SER A 191 16.01 -1.48 -18.76
N TRP A 192 15.52 -0.31 -18.37
CA TRP A 192 15.96 0.94 -19.00
C TRP A 192 17.22 1.45 -18.28
N SER A 193 18.04 2.17 -19.02
CA SER A 193 19.16 2.95 -18.49
C SER A 193 19.11 4.36 -19.06
N ALA A 194 19.66 5.32 -18.32
CA ALA A 194 19.90 6.66 -18.84
C ALA A 194 21.37 6.76 -19.27
N VAL A 195 21.59 6.96 -20.57
CA VAL A 195 22.90 7.27 -21.14
C VAL A 195 23.04 8.79 -21.13
N LEU A 196 23.95 9.29 -20.29
CA LEU A 196 24.16 10.72 -20.08
C LEU A 196 25.51 11.12 -20.64
N THR A 197 25.55 12.28 -21.30
CA THR A 197 26.81 12.94 -21.67
C THR A 197 27.00 14.14 -20.76
N LEU A 198 28.04 14.08 -19.94
CA LEU A 198 28.46 15.10 -19.00
C LEU A 198 29.58 15.94 -19.62
N ASP A 199 29.50 17.25 -19.43
CA ASP A 199 30.53 18.21 -19.83
C ASP A 199 31.04 18.95 -18.60
N GLY A 200 32.32 19.33 -18.61
CA GLY A 200 32.99 20.01 -17.49
C GLY A 200 33.71 19.11 -16.47
N ALA A 201 33.67 17.78 -16.65
CA ALA A 201 34.29 16.80 -15.73
C ALA A 201 35.64 16.24 -16.21
N ARG A 202 36.27 16.84 -17.23
CA ARG A 202 37.41 16.25 -17.97
C ARG A 202 38.73 16.17 -17.18
N ASP A 203 38.83 16.84 -16.03
CA ASP A 203 40.08 16.95 -15.25
C ASP A 203 39.89 16.75 -13.73
N THR A 204 38.72 16.27 -13.32
CA THR A 204 38.37 16.12 -11.92
C THR A 204 38.20 14.65 -11.57
N ASP A 205 39.08 14.10 -10.73
CA ASP A 205 38.88 12.79 -10.04
C ASP A 205 37.79 12.89 -8.94
N VAL A 206 36.85 13.82 -9.12
CA VAL A 206 35.79 14.15 -8.19
C VAL A 206 34.59 13.26 -8.48
N GLU A 207 34.03 12.68 -7.43
CA GLU A 207 32.77 11.95 -7.51
C GLU A 207 31.63 12.93 -7.82
N VAL A 208 30.90 12.68 -8.91
CA VAL A 208 29.77 13.51 -9.33
C VAL A 208 28.47 12.80 -8.98
N GLU A 209 27.53 13.54 -8.41
CA GLU A 209 26.17 13.07 -8.18
C GLU A 209 25.23 13.57 -9.28
N VAL A 210 24.43 12.65 -9.82
CA VAL A 210 23.41 12.94 -10.83
C VAL A 210 22.05 12.50 -10.32
N GLU A 211 21.09 13.41 -10.42
CA GLU A 211 19.68 13.12 -10.21
C GLU A 211 19.03 12.80 -11.55
N VAL A 212 18.35 11.65 -11.63
CA VAL A 212 17.56 11.21 -12.78
C VAL A 212 16.09 11.21 -12.39
N GLU A 213 15.29 11.99 -13.10
CA GLU A 213 13.84 12.12 -12.90
C GLU A 213 13.09 11.46 -14.05
N TYR A 214 12.02 10.71 -13.72
CA TYR A 214 11.16 10.06 -14.70
C TYR A 214 9.78 9.75 -14.13
N GLY A 215 8.77 9.73 -15.00
CA GLY A 215 7.40 9.36 -14.69
C GLY A 215 7.16 7.85 -14.84
N VAL A 216 6.32 7.31 -13.96
CA VAL A 216 5.79 5.95 -14.04
C VAL A 216 4.25 6.00 -13.97
N PRO A 217 3.52 5.34 -14.87
CA PRO A 217 2.05 5.39 -14.87
C PRO A 217 1.41 4.51 -13.80
N GLY A 218 2.13 3.51 -13.30
CA GLY A 218 1.61 2.47 -12.40
C GLY A 218 1.44 2.90 -10.95
N ALA A 219 1.09 4.15 -10.66
CA ALA A 219 0.87 4.62 -9.30
C ALA A 219 -0.38 5.51 -9.22
N VAL A 220 -1.04 5.51 -8.08
CA VAL A 220 -2.24 6.32 -7.83
C VAL A 220 -2.27 6.69 -6.36
N TRP A 221 -2.75 7.89 -6.04
CA TRP A 221 -3.18 8.21 -4.69
C TRP A 221 -4.60 8.74 -4.69
N VAL A 222 -5.35 8.41 -3.64
CA VAL A 222 -6.72 8.87 -3.44
C VAL A 222 -6.85 9.41 -2.01
N PRO A 223 -7.44 10.61 -1.81
CA PRO A 223 -7.75 11.11 -0.48
C PRO A 223 -8.93 10.35 0.11
N ALA A 224 -8.82 9.95 1.37
CA ALA A 224 -9.92 9.39 2.16
C ALA A 224 -10.15 10.27 3.39
N TYR A 225 -11.38 10.74 3.56
CA TYR A 225 -11.75 11.63 4.65
C TYR A 225 -12.51 10.84 5.72
N HIS A 226 -12.12 11.00 6.98
CA HIS A 226 -12.84 10.47 8.13
C HIS A 226 -13.28 11.63 9.02
N LEU A 227 -14.58 11.89 9.07
CA LEU A 227 -15.19 12.85 9.97
C LEU A 227 -15.66 12.14 11.24
N THR A 228 -15.20 12.60 12.39
CA THR A 228 -15.70 12.17 13.70
C THR A 228 -16.43 13.34 14.35
N TYR A 229 -17.71 13.15 14.66
CA TYR A 229 -18.57 14.15 15.27
C TYR A 229 -19.52 13.48 16.28
N ARG A 230 -19.76 14.14 17.42
CA ARG A 230 -20.74 13.71 18.42
C ARG A 230 -21.96 14.61 18.35
N GLN A 231 -23.15 14.04 18.36
CA GLN A 231 -24.39 14.79 18.32
C GLN A 231 -24.46 15.77 19.51
N GLY A 232 -24.69 17.06 19.23
CA GLY A 232 -24.73 18.13 20.24
C GLY A 232 -23.38 18.76 20.57
N ALA A 233 -22.27 18.27 19.97
CA ALA A 233 -20.97 18.93 20.10
C ALA A 233 -20.89 20.18 19.20
N ALA A 234 -20.17 21.20 19.64
CA ALA A 234 -19.89 22.41 18.84
C ALA A 234 -18.78 22.19 17.79
N GLU A 235 -17.99 21.13 17.94
CA GLU A 235 -16.81 20.86 17.11
C GLU A 235 -16.79 19.39 16.62
N GLY A 236 -16.14 19.16 15.49
CA GLY A 236 -15.88 17.83 14.91
C GLY A 236 -14.45 17.74 14.37
N ARG A 237 -13.94 16.52 14.23
CA ARG A 237 -12.58 16.26 13.72
C ARG A 237 -12.64 15.65 12.33
N LEU A 238 -12.09 16.34 11.33
CA LEU A 238 -11.88 15.81 9.99
C LEU A 238 -10.43 15.33 9.83
N LEU A 239 -10.25 14.05 9.55
CA LEU A 239 -8.94 13.43 9.30
C LEU A 239 -8.82 13.10 7.81
N LEU A 240 -7.76 13.61 7.17
CA LEU A 240 -7.38 13.24 5.81
C LEU A 240 -6.37 12.10 5.85
N ARG A 241 -6.74 10.96 5.24
CA ARG A 241 -5.85 9.84 4.96
C ARG A 241 -5.50 9.85 3.47
N ALA A 242 -4.28 9.44 3.14
CA ALA A 242 -3.88 9.22 1.76
C ALA A 242 -3.72 7.73 1.51
N SER A 243 -4.53 7.19 0.61
CA SER A 243 -4.37 5.82 0.14
C SER A 243 -3.52 5.83 -1.11
N VAL A 244 -2.31 5.25 -1.03
CA VAL A 244 -1.37 5.14 -2.14
C VAL A 244 -1.34 3.69 -2.61
N ALA A 245 -1.46 3.48 -3.91
CA ALA A 245 -1.29 2.17 -4.52
C ALA A 245 -0.31 2.25 -5.69
N GLN A 246 0.55 1.24 -5.81
CA GLN A 246 1.55 1.18 -6.87
C GLN A 246 1.64 -0.22 -7.48
N ARG A 247 1.97 -0.25 -8.76
CA ARG A 247 2.43 -1.37 -9.56
C ARG A 247 3.46 -0.85 -10.58
N THR A 248 4.44 -0.12 -10.08
CA THR A 248 5.51 0.53 -10.87
C THR A 248 6.67 -0.42 -11.16
N GLY A 249 6.81 -1.48 -10.34
CA GLY A 249 7.97 -2.37 -10.38
C GLY A 249 9.20 -1.78 -9.67
N GLU A 250 9.02 -0.67 -8.96
CA GLU A 250 10.05 -0.06 -8.11
C GLU A 250 9.80 -0.44 -6.65
N ASP A 251 10.89 -0.56 -5.89
CA ASP A 251 10.84 -0.68 -4.44
C ASP A 251 10.81 0.73 -3.81
N TRP A 252 9.75 1.02 -3.06
CA TRP A 252 9.56 2.30 -2.37
C TRP A 252 9.89 2.22 -0.87
N THR A 253 10.54 1.14 -0.43
CA THR A 253 10.96 0.96 0.97
C THR A 253 11.98 2.03 1.36
N GLY A 254 11.66 2.84 2.38
CA GLY A 254 12.53 3.92 2.85
C GLY A 254 12.59 5.16 1.95
N VAL A 255 11.74 5.25 0.92
CA VAL A 255 11.72 6.36 -0.05
C VAL A 255 10.86 7.52 0.44
N ARG A 256 11.27 8.77 0.18
CA ARG A 256 10.48 9.95 0.54
C ARG A 256 9.29 10.10 -0.42
N ILE A 257 8.07 9.98 0.11
CA ILE A 257 6.83 10.10 -0.66
C ILE A 257 6.20 11.48 -0.44
N ALA A 258 5.85 12.16 -1.54
CA ALA A 258 5.00 13.35 -1.55
C ALA A 258 3.76 13.11 -2.41
N LEU A 259 2.71 13.88 -2.18
CA LEU A 259 1.42 13.76 -2.89
C LEU A 259 1.13 15.06 -3.65
N ALA A 260 0.65 14.94 -4.88
CA ALA A 260 0.28 16.06 -5.71
C ALA A 260 -1.15 15.91 -6.25
N THR A 261 -1.95 16.98 -6.11
CA THR A 261 -3.28 17.10 -6.73
C THR A 261 -3.22 17.66 -8.16
N ALA A 262 -2.02 18.03 -8.64
CA ALA A 262 -1.80 18.47 -10.01
C ALA A 262 -1.97 17.30 -11.00
N ASP A 263 -2.04 17.60 -12.29
CA ASP A 263 -1.90 16.59 -13.35
C ASP A 263 -0.41 16.33 -13.60
N LEU A 264 0.02 15.07 -13.54
CA LEU A 264 1.37 14.66 -13.88
C LEU A 264 1.67 14.93 -15.36
N ARG A 265 0.65 14.72 -16.21
CA ARG A 265 0.74 15.03 -17.62
C ARG A 265 0.59 16.54 -17.75
N ARG A 266 1.71 17.23 -17.98
CA ARG A 266 1.71 18.61 -18.48
C ARG A 266 1.13 18.60 -19.90
N ARG A 267 -0.20 18.52 -20.03
CA ARG A 267 -0.87 18.57 -21.34
C ARG A 267 -0.49 19.88 -22.03
N THR A 268 0.28 19.77 -23.10
CA THR A 268 0.56 20.87 -24.02
C THR A 268 -0.40 20.85 -25.21
N ASP A 269 -1.50 20.10 -25.09
CA ASP A 269 -2.55 20.01 -26.09
C ASP A 269 -3.07 21.43 -26.38
N VAL A 270 -3.08 21.83 -27.65
CA VAL A 270 -3.69 23.12 -28.03
C VAL A 270 -5.17 23.06 -27.66
N PRO A 271 -5.71 24.03 -26.90
CA PRO A 271 -7.12 24.03 -26.57
C PRO A 271 -7.93 24.01 -27.85
N ARG A 272 -8.92 23.11 -27.93
CA ARG A 272 -9.89 23.13 -29.04
C ARG A 272 -10.72 24.40 -28.93
N LEU A 273 -10.36 25.40 -29.72
CA LEU A 273 -11.17 26.61 -29.86
C LEU A 273 -12.49 26.23 -30.52
N ARG A 274 -13.61 26.60 -29.90
CA ARG A 274 -14.92 26.47 -30.54
C ARG A 274 -14.94 27.43 -31.73
N SER A 275 -15.48 26.98 -32.87
CA SER A 275 -15.71 27.87 -34.01
C SER A 275 -16.58 29.04 -33.58
N LEU A 276 -16.06 30.27 -33.66
CA LEU A 276 -16.87 31.48 -33.51
C LEU A 276 -17.66 31.65 -34.80
N ARG A 277 -18.97 31.41 -34.76
CA ARG A 277 -19.88 31.66 -35.88
C ARG A 277 -20.54 33.02 -35.67
N ILE A 278 -20.48 33.89 -36.66
CA ILE A 278 -21.25 35.14 -36.67
C ILE A 278 -22.71 34.76 -36.92
N GLY A 279 -23.56 34.97 -35.92
CA GLY A 279 -24.98 34.61 -35.95
C GLY A 279 -25.73 35.20 -34.75
N ARG A 280 -27.05 34.99 -34.68
CA ARG A 280 -27.86 35.44 -33.53
C ARG A 280 -27.24 34.91 -32.22
N ARG A 281 -27.09 35.80 -31.23
CA ARG A 281 -26.51 35.50 -29.91
C ARG A 281 -27.13 34.22 -29.35
N GLN A 282 -26.39 33.12 -29.35
CA GLN A 282 -26.74 31.94 -28.58
C GLN A 282 -26.36 32.21 -27.12
N ALA A 283 -27.30 32.04 -26.20
CA ALA A 283 -26.99 32.08 -24.78
C ALA A 283 -25.93 31.01 -24.48
N ALA A 284 -24.90 31.36 -23.72
CA ALA A 284 -23.95 30.35 -23.26
C ALA A 284 -24.75 29.28 -22.50
N PRO A 285 -24.48 27.98 -22.73
CA PRO A 285 -25.08 26.94 -21.91
C PRO A 285 -24.74 27.26 -20.45
N ALA A 286 -25.74 27.20 -19.58
CA ALA A 286 -25.52 27.44 -18.16
C ALA A 286 -24.36 26.53 -17.69
N PRO A 287 -23.38 27.05 -16.93
CA PRO A 287 -22.38 26.18 -16.32
C PRO A 287 -23.12 25.05 -15.60
N SER A 288 -22.56 23.84 -15.63
CA SER A 288 -23.04 22.76 -14.78
C SER A 288 -22.75 23.16 -13.33
N GLY A 289 -23.59 24.03 -12.77
CA GLY A 289 -23.58 24.37 -11.38
C GLY A 289 -23.91 23.13 -10.56
N TRP A 290 -23.56 23.22 -9.27
CA TRP A 290 -24.06 22.32 -8.25
C TRP A 290 -25.55 22.02 -8.50
N ARG A 291 -25.85 20.75 -8.80
CA ARG A 291 -27.23 20.27 -8.81
C ARG A 291 -27.56 19.92 -7.37
N GLU A 292 -28.68 20.44 -6.90
CA GLU A 292 -29.25 19.98 -5.65
C GLU A 292 -29.39 18.45 -5.72
N PRO A 293 -28.90 17.71 -4.71
CA PRO A 293 -29.08 16.27 -4.68
C PRO A 293 -30.58 15.94 -4.79
N PRO A 294 -30.96 14.84 -5.44
CA PRO A 294 -32.36 14.44 -5.51
C PRO A 294 -32.97 14.34 -4.10
N ALA A 295 -34.20 14.83 -3.95
CA ALA A 295 -34.96 14.67 -2.72
C ALA A 295 -35.09 13.17 -2.36
N GLY A 296 -35.07 12.84 -1.07
CA GLY A 296 -35.15 11.46 -0.58
C GLY A 296 -33.81 10.75 -0.38
N LEU A 297 -32.68 11.47 -0.44
CA LEU A 297 -31.35 10.90 -0.17
C LEU A 297 -31.22 10.37 1.27
N ASN A 298 -31.94 10.99 2.22
CA ASN A 298 -32.04 10.52 3.61
C ASN A 298 -32.78 9.18 3.72
N ASP A 299 -33.74 8.90 2.83
CA ASP A 299 -34.54 7.67 2.83
C ASP A 299 -33.79 6.51 2.17
N LEU A 300 -32.81 6.81 1.29
CA LEU A 300 -32.05 5.82 0.53
C LEU A 300 -31.23 4.86 1.40
N PHE A 301 -30.86 5.31 2.61
CA PHE A 301 -30.07 4.54 3.57
C PHE A 301 -30.87 4.15 4.83
N ALA A 302 -32.14 4.52 4.94
CA ALA A 302 -32.97 4.20 6.11
C ALA A 302 -33.10 2.68 6.35
N GLY A 303 -33.01 1.87 5.28
CA GLY A 303 -33.00 0.41 5.37
C GLY A 303 -31.63 -0.22 5.59
N TYR A 304 -30.54 0.54 5.45
CA TYR A 304 -29.17 0.03 5.59
C TYR A 304 -28.85 -0.25 7.07
N ASP A 305 -29.32 0.59 7.98
CA ASP A 305 -29.16 0.39 9.43
C ASP A 305 -30.06 -0.74 9.98
N ALA A 306 -31.13 -1.09 9.27
CA ALA A 306 -32.02 -2.20 9.61
C ALA A 306 -31.49 -3.58 9.14
N ALA A 307 -30.56 -3.59 8.18
CA ALA A 307 -29.87 -4.79 7.75
C ALA A 307 -28.72 -5.09 8.73
N GLY A 308 -29.04 -5.78 9.83
CA GLY A 308 -28.03 -6.36 10.71
C GLY A 308 -27.01 -7.23 9.95
N PRO A 309 -25.85 -7.51 10.56
CA PRO A 309 -24.78 -8.26 9.89
C PRO A 309 -25.28 -9.63 9.43
N ARG A 310 -25.00 -9.96 8.17
CA ARG A 310 -25.12 -11.33 7.65
C ARG A 310 -23.89 -12.16 8.02
#